data_AF-A0A2T4U4K6-F1
#
_entry.id   AF-A0A2T4U4K6-F1
#
_cell.length_a   1.000
_cell.length_b   1.000
_cell.length_c   1.000
_cell.angle_alpha   90.00
_cell.angle_beta   90.00
_cell.angle_gamma   90.00
#
_symmetry.space_group_name_H-M   'P 1'
#
loop_
_entity.id
_entity.type
_entity.pdbx_description
1 polymer ?
#
loop_
_entity_poly.entity_id
_entity_poly.type
_entity_poly.pdbx_seq_one_letter_code
_entity_poly.pdbx_strand_id
1 'polypeptide(L)'
;MITREKTSAQELAEKWVNQQLESGKTAEDLHKTMFVYGDSVMEAQMDEQGTLQMKNKNEGSIVIFRTPEPQPGPMCRCCGMDYDNEKEALQCCAYID
;
A
#
# COMPACT_ATOMS: atom_id res chain seq x y z
N MET A 1 13.60 10.20 22.28
CA MET A 1 12.98 8.98 21.72
C MET A 1 11.63 9.37 21.16
N ILE A 2 11.52 9.46 19.83
CA ILE A 2 10.22 9.68 19.15
C ILE A 2 9.79 8.29 18.69
N THR A 3 8.90 7.65 19.43
CA THR A 3 8.25 6.42 19.00
C THR A 3 7.35 6.81 17.83
N ARG A 4 7.85 6.69 16.58
CA ARG A 4 7.02 6.83 15.38
C ARG A 4 5.93 5.76 15.48
N GLU A 5 4.69 6.16 15.70
CA GLU A 5 3.55 5.25 15.64
C GLU A 5 3.55 4.58 14.26
N LYS A 6 3.44 3.26 14.22
CA LYS A 6 3.34 2.54 12.96
C LYS A 6 2.05 3.02 12.28
N THR A 7 2.17 3.60 11.09
CA THR A 7 1.03 3.89 10.23
C THR A 7 0.15 2.65 10.14
N SER A 8 -1.12 2.78 10.52
CA SER A 8 -2.05 1.66 10.54
C SER A 8 -2.35 1.16 9.13
N ALA A 9 -2.82 -0.08 9.01
CA ALA A 9 -3.25 -0.64 7.72
C ALA A 9 -4.33 0.24 7.06
N GLN A 10 -5.24 0.79 7.87
CA GLN A 10 -6.30 1.68 7.44
C GLN A 10 -5.73 2.97 6.84
N GLU A 11 -4.81 3.65 7.53
CA GLU A 11 -4.19 4.88 7.02
C GLU A 11 -3.41 4.65 5.72
N LEU A 12 -2.77 3.48 5.56
CA LEU A 12 -2.10 3.11 4.31
C LEU A 12 -3.09 2.92 3.16
N ALA A 13 -4.21 2.25 3.43
CA ALA A 13 -5.27 2.03 2.44
C ALA A 13 -5.93 3.34 2.02
N GLU A 14 -6.22 4.24 2.97
CA GLU A 14 -6.77 5.58 2.71
C GLU A 14 -5.81 6.43 1.89
N LYS A 15 -4.51 6.45 2.24
CA LYS A 15 -3.49 7.15 1.46
C LYS A 15 -3.40 6.62 0.02
N TRP A 16 -3.46 5.31 -0.16
CA TRP A 16 -3.44 4.69 -1.48
C TRP A 16 -4.66 5.09 -2.31
N VAL A 17 -5.86 5.06 -1.74
CA VAL A 17 -7.10 5.51 -2.40
C VAL A 17 -6.96 6.95 -2.86
N ASN A 18 -6.52 7.86 -1.98
CA ASN A 18 -6.34 9.27 -2.31
C ASN A 18 -5.35 9.46 -3.45
N GLN A 19 -4.21 8.75 -3.41
CA GLN A 19 -3.22 8.78 -4.48
C GLN A 19 -3.79 8.28 -5.83
N GLN A 20 -4.65 7.26 -5.82
CA GLN A 20 -5.29 6.79 -7.05
C GLN A 20 -6.27 7.82 -7.61
N LEU A 21 -7.05 8.48 -6.75
CA LEU A 21 -7.95 9.57 -7.16
C LEU A 21 -7.17 10.75 -7.75
N GLU A 22 -6.05 11.13 -7.11
CA GLU A 22 -5.13 12.17 -7.61
C GLU A 22 -4.50 11.78 -8.96
N SER A 23 -4.26 10.50 -9.20
CA SER A 23 -3.78 9.98 -10.49
C SER A 23 -4.85 9.94 -11.59
N GLY A 24 -6.08 10.36 -11.29
CA GLY A 24 -7.19 10.47 -12.24
C GLY A 24 -8.13 9.27 -12.29
N LYS A 25 -8.01 8.29 -11.37
CA LYS A 25 -9.00 7.22 -11.25
C LYS A 25 -10.28 7.74 -10.62
N THR A 26 -11.41 7.16 -11.00
CA THR A 26 -12.72 7.50 -10.43
C THR A 26 -13.05 6.64 -9.21
N ALA A 27 -13.99 7.08 -8.38
CA ALA A 27 -14.50 6.26 -7.27
C ALA A 27 -15.12 4.93 -7.77
N GLU A 28 -15.71 4.93 -8.96
CA GLU A 28 -16.24 3.72 -9.60
C GLU A 28 -15.12 2.74 -9.97
N ASP A 29 -13.99 3.22 -10.50
CA ASP A 29 -12.83 2.38 -10.83
C ASP A 29 -12.23 1.69 -9.59
N LEU A 30 -12.31 2.36 -8.45
CA LEU A 30 -11.76 1.89 -7.18
C LEU A 30 -12.77 1.03 -6.39
N HIS A 31 -14.06 1.09 -6.73
CA HIS A 31 -15.10 0.34 -6.03
C HIS A 31 -14.81 -1.17 -6.07
N LYS A 32 -14.96 -1.82 -4.91
CA LYS A 32 -14.63 -3.25 -4.66
C LYS A 32 -13.15 -3.60 -4.77
N THR A 33 -12.25 -2.62 -4.82
CA THR A 33 -10.82 -2.90 -4.67
C THR A 33 -10.54 -3.44 -3.27
N MET A 34 -9.82 -4.55 -3.19
CA MET A 34 -9.41 -5.15 -1.92
C MET A 34 -7.95 -4.82 -1.61
N PHE A 35 -7.71 -4.36 -0.39
CA PHE A 35 -6.39 -4.06 0.13
C PHE A 35 -6.04 -5.10 1.20
N VAL A 36 -4.85 -5.68 1.11
CA VAL A 36 -4.39 -6.71 2.04
C VAL A 36 -3.08 -6.28 2.69
N TYR A 37 -3.06 -6.21 4.02
CA TYR A 37 -1.89 -5.83 4.79
C TYR A 37 -1.78 -6.69 6.05
N GLY A 38 -0.72 -7.52 6.12
CA GLY A 38 -0.59 -8.52 7.18
C GLY A 38 -1.75 -9.50 7.15
N ASP A 39 -2.50 -9.55 8.26
CA ASP A 39 -3.71 -10.33 8.47
C ASP A 39 -5.00 -9.52 8.24
N SER A 40 -4.89 -8.28 7.76
CA SER A 40 -6.01 -7.37 7.54
C SER A 40 -6.38 -7.25 6.07
N VAL A 41 -7.66 -7.47 5.76
CA VAL A 41 -8.27 -7.24 4.45
C VAL A 41 -9.27 -6.11 4.58
N MET A 42 -9.17 -5.13 3.69
CA MET A 42 -10.11 -4.03 3.59
C MET A 42 -10.63 -3.94 2.16
N GLU A 43 -11.81 -3.37 1.98
CA GLU A 43 -12.45 -3.18 0.68
C GLU A 43 -12.88 -1.73 0.53
N ALA A 44 -12.60 -1.14 -0.63
CA ALA A 44 -13.08 0.18 -0.97
C ALA A 44 -14.56 0.10 -1.41
N GLN A 45 -15.45 0.66 -0.60
CA GLN A 45 -16.88 0.71 -0.87
C GLN A 45 -17.35 2.15 -1.07
N MET A 46 -18.30 2.34 -1.98
CA MET A 46 -19.01 3.62 -2.06
C MET A 46 -20.07 3.65 -0.97
N ASP A 47 -20.15 4.78 -0.26
CA ASP A 47 -21.25 5.06 0.64
C ASP A 47 -22.47 5.60 -0.13
N GLU A 48 -23.57 5.85 0.60
CA GLU A 48 -24.81 6.39 0.05
C GLU A 48 -24.66 7.81 -0.52
N GLN A 49 -23.56 8.50 -0.19
CA GLN A 49 -23.23 9.85 -0.66
C GLN A 49 -22.28 9.83 -1.86
N GLY A 50 -21.91 8.63 -2.35
CA GLY A 50 -20.98 8.47 -3.48
C GLY A 50 -19.51 8.67 -3.11
N THR A 51 -19.17 8.71 -1.82
CA THR A 51 -17.79 8.83 -1.35
C THR A 51 -17.19 7.44 -1.15
N LEU A 52 -15.91 7.28 -1.48
CA LEU A 52 -15.19 6.02 -1.29
C LEU A 52 -14.69 5.90 0.17
N GLN A 53 -15.02 4.79 0.82
CA GLN A 53 -14.56 4.47 2.18
C GLN A 53 -13.94 3.09 2.24
N MET A 54 -12.89 2.92 3.05
CA MET A 54 -12.28 1.62 3.31
C MET A 54 -13.03 0.91 4.45
N LYS A 55 -13.60 -0.26 4.15
CA LYS A 55 -14.25 -1.11 5.17
C LYS A 55 -13.45 -2.37 5.42
N ASN A 56 -13.33 -2.73 6.70
CA ASN A 56 -12.68 -3.98 7.09
C ASN A 56 -13.54 -5.19 6.68
N LYS A 57 -12.91 -6.21 6.11
CA LYS A 57 -13.53 -7.45 5.62
C LYS A 57 -12.90 -8.69 6.26
N ASN A 58 -12.22 -8.54 7.40
CA ASN A 58 -11.65 -9.67 8.15
C ASN A 58 -12.75 -10.57 8.73
N GLU A 59 -13.18 -11.56 7.95
CA GLU A 59 -14.13 -12.59 8.39
C GLU A 59 -13.45 -13.92 8.78
N GLY A 60 -12.11 -13.98 8.75
CA GLY A 60 -11.34 -15.18 9.12
C GLY A 60 -9.86 -15.13 8.73
N SER A 61 -9.22 -16.29 8.69
CA SER A 61 -7.82 -16.42 8.25
C SER A 61 -7.70 -16.23 6.73
N ILE A 62 -6.79 -15.36 6.31
CA ILE A 62 -6.56 -15.04 4.91
C ILE A 62 -5.30 -15.74 4.42
N VAL A 63 -5.38 -16.41 3.27
CA VAL A 63 -4.24 -17.04 2.60
C VAL A 63 -4.00 -16.31 1.28
N ILE A 64 -2.79 -15.75 1.11
CA ILE A 64 -2.41 -14.98 -0.07
C ILE A 64 -1.36 -15.75 -0.86
N PHE A 65 -1.71 -16.20 -2.06
CA PHE A 65 -0.73 -16.72 -3.01
C PHE A 65 -0.14 -15.55 -3.78
N ARG A 66 1.10 -15.17 -3.46
CA ARG A 66 1.84 -14.18 -4.24
C ARG A 66 2.45 -14.87 -5.45
N THR A 67 2.28 -14.30 -6.63
CA THR A 67 3.16 -14.63 -7.75
C THR A 67 4.61 -14.32 -7.32
N PRO A 68 5.62 -15.05 -7.84
CA PRO A 68 7.00 -14.67 -7.62
C PRO A 68 7.17 -13.22 -8.03
N GLU A 69 7.47 -12.33 -7.09
CA GLU A 69 7.87 -10.98 -7.45
C GLU A 69 9.15 -11.13 -8.28
N PRO A 70 9.26 -10.50 -9.47
CA PRO A 70 10.57 -10.36 -10.08
C PRO A 70 11.47 -9.75 -9.01
N GLN A 71 12.69 -10.28 -8.85
CA GLN A 71 13.65 -9.63 -7.95
C GLN A 71 13.70 -8.17 -8.39
N PRO A 72 13.30 -7.23 -7.52
CA PRO A 72 13.39 -5.84 -7.89
C PRO A 72 14.83 -5.63 -8.28
N GLY A 73 15.03 -5.02 -9.44
CA GLY A 73 16.37 -4.62 -9.85
C GLY A 73 17.01 -3.76 -8.75
N PRO A 74 18.25 -3.34 -8.96
CA PRO A 74 18.93 -2.44 -8.03
C PRO A 74 18.21 -1.09 -7.93
N MET A 75 17.08 -1.01 -7.22
CA MET A 75 16.23 0.17 -7.05
C MET A 75 15.88 0.35 -5.58
N CYS A 76 16.03 1.57 -5.07
CA CYS A 76 15.63 1.90 -3.72
C CYS A 76 14.10 1.85 -3.58
N ARG A 77 13.60 0.99 -2.69
CA ARG A 77 12.15 0.84 -2.46
C ARG A 77 11.49 2.02 -1.75
N CYS A 78 12.27 2.97 -1.22
CA CYS A 78 11.75 4.13 -0.52
C CYS A 78 11.60 5.34 -1.44
N CYS A 79 12.61 5.65 -2.27
CA CYS A 79 12.62 6.82 -3.14
C CYS A 79 12.47 6.49 -4.64
N GLY A 80 12.53 5.21 -5.03
CA GLY A 80 12.40 4.75 -6.41
C GLY A 80 13.62 4.98 -7.31
N MET A 81 14.78 5.35 -6.75
CA MET A 81 16.01 5.58 -7.52
C MET A 81 16.68 4.25 -7.93
N ASP A 82 17.12 4.15 -9.18
CA ASP A 82 17.93 3.03 -9.69
C ASP A 82 19.41 3.16 -9.33
N TYR A 83 20.08 2.02 -9.20
CA TYR A 83 21.46 1.81 -8.77
C TYR A 83 22.12 0.75 -9.64
N ASP A 84 23.44 0.61 -9.53
CA ASP A 84 24.17 -0.41 -10.29
C ASP A 84 24.06 -1.81 -9.66
N ASN A 85 23.83 -1.87 -8.34
CA ASN A 85 23.72 -3.12 -7.61
C ASN A 85 22.74 -3.03 -6.43
N GLU A 86 22.22 -4.20 -6.02
CA GLU A 86 21.21 -4.29 -4.96
C GLU A 86 21.71 -3.76 -3.61
N LYS A 87 23.01 -3.86 -3.34
CA LYS A 87 23.58 -3.39 -2.07
C LYS A 87 23.44 -1.87 -1.95
N GLU A 88 23.74 -1.13 -3.01
CA GLU A 88 23.58 0.33 -3.04
C GLU A 88 22.12 0.74 -2.94
N ALA A 89 21.24 0.04 -3.66
CA ALA A 89 19.80 0.24 -3.58
C ALA A 89 19.25 0.04 -2.16
N LEU A 90 19.73 -0.99 -1.44
CA LEU A 90 19.36 -1.25 -0.05
C LEU A 90 19.89 -0.18 0.91
N GLN A 91 21.04 0.44 0.62
CA GLN A 91 21.67 1.43 1.48
C GLN A 91 21.12 2.85 1.32
N CYS A 92 20.55 3.18 0.17
CA CYS A 92 20.08 4.52 -0.21
C CYS A 92 19.28 5.24 0.90
N CYS A 93 18.22 4.60 1.40
CA CYS A 93 17.34 5.19 2.41
C CYS A 93 17.36 4.45 3.75
N ALA A 94 18.27 3.48 3.92
CA ALA A 94 18.36 2.68 5.14
C ALA A 94 18.78 3.49 6.39
N TYR A 95 19.33 4.69 6.18
CA TYR A 95 19.87 5.55 7.25
C TYR A 95 19.36 7.00 7.19
N ILE A 96 18.19 7.24 6.59
CA ILE A 96 17.59 8.58 6.57
C ILE A 96 16.75 8.77 7.85
N ASP A 97 17.13 9.75 8.66
CA ASP A 97 16.40 10.22 9.86
C ASP A 97 14.99 10.76 9.52
#